data_AF-A0A3M0EDQ7-F1
#
_entry.id   AF-A0A3M0EDQ7-F1
#
_cell.length_a   1.000
_cell.length_b   1.000
_cell.length_c   1.000
_cell.angle_alpha   90.00
_cell.angle_beta   90.00
_cell.angle_gamma   90.00
#
_symmetry.space_group_name_H-M   'P 1'
#
loop_
_entity.id
_entity.type
_entity.pdbx_description
1 polymer ?
#
loop_
_entity_poly.entity_id
_entity_poly.type
_entity_poly.pdbx_seq_one_letter_code
_entity_poly.pdbx_strand_id
1 'polypeptide(L)'
;SALPKTASASSVRPFPGSDSNSNWRKKRGSRHGDDSSEALLMHLSGYPIAAVICAEAGVIFGSHAMKPEQVQRNMGQANTLWDGGPILEGRIGRGETNIESVRVTMGLMVQPTVMQNFLSKNDGLARGIGFLARFLFSQPMTTQGMRPYRDPEPMPGLADFHQRVTLLLQAPAATDELGRLISAHIKFDDNAQETWIQFYNEVEDYLGGDSIYSGIRGEASKAAENAARIACCLHVFTMPNHMLIDRRTMADACALMRWYLNEAVRFGQSAEVTEELRNAELLESWLVQKWKDALRAGETPQITVNTIRQKGPNALRGKKGLIDDALELLGDHGRVRVLPMHGTKSKEVFIAPQVIREYS
;
A
#
# COMPACT_ATOMS: atom_id res chain seq x y z
N SER A 1 73.29 -16.03 -12.93
CA SER A 1 72.09 -16.88 -12.80
C SER A 1 70.89 -16.08 -13.30
N ALA A 2 70.54 -16.30 -14.56
CA ALA A 2 69.45 -15.63 -15.25
C ALA A 2 68.11 -16.27 -14.89
N LEU A 3 67.09 -15.45 -14.68
CA LEU A 3 65.68 -15.85 -14.66
C LEU A 3 65.16 -15.94 -16.10
N PRO A 4 64.41 -16.98 -16.48
CA PRO A 4 63.84 -17.08 -17.81
C PRO A 4 62.50 -16.33 -17.92
N LYS A 5 62.29 -15.78 -19.12
CA LYS A 5 61.14 -15.00 -19.59
C LYS A 5 60.08 -15.92 -20.25
N THR A 6 58.83 -15.45 -20.14
CA THR A 6 57.70 -15.45 -21.10
C THR A 6 56.94 -16.74 -21.50
N ALA A 7 55.61 -16.69 -21.27
CA ALA A 7 54.54 -16.96 -22.26
C ALA A 7 53.25 -16.23 -21.79
N SER A 8 53.01 -14.99 -22.23
CA SER A 8 51.98 -14.58 -23.21
C SER A 8 50.53 -14.96 -22.88
N ALA A 9 49.85 -14.11 -22.11
CA ALA A 9 48.38 -14.06 -22.08
C ALA A 9 47.90 -12.96 -23.05
N SER A 10 47.05 -13.36 -23.98
CA SER A 10 46.43 -12.56 -25.04
C SER A 10 45.69 -11.34 -24.49
N SER A 11 45.95 -10.20 -25.14
CA SER A 11 45.29 -8.91 -24.97
C SER A 11 43.76 -8.99 -25.19
N VAL A 12 42.98 -8.79 -24.14
CA VAL A 12 41.57 -8.39 -24.26
C VAL A 12 41.56 -6.88 -24.52
N ARG A 13 41.05 -6.47 -25.68
CA ARG A 13 41.02 -5.06 -26.10
C ARG A 13 40.09 -4.24 -25.20
N PRO A 14 40.42 -2.98 -24.88
CA PRO A 14 39.50 -2.06 -24.22
C PRO A 14 38.38 -1.66 -25.18
N PHE A 15 37.14 -1.65 -24.68
CA PHE A 15 35.96 -1.18 -25.42
C PHE A 15 36.12 0.33 -25.73
N PRO A 16 35.90 0.76 -26.99
CA PRO A 16 36.10 2.14 -27.39
C PRO A 16 34.99 3.04 -26.84
N GLY A 17 35.39 4.21 -26.34
CA GLY A 17 34.50 5.29 -25.93
C GLY A 17 33.88 6.04 -27.11
N SER A 18 32.72 6.65 -26.81
CA SER A 18 32.04 7.77 -27.47
C SER A 18 31.84 7.70 -28.98
N ASP A 19 30.62 7.33 -29.41
CA ASP A 19 29.72 8.26 -30.12
C ASP A 19 28.43 7.55 -30.57
N SER A 20 27.32 7.87 -29.89
CA SER A 20 25.97 7.97 -30.51
C SER A 20 24.97 8.45 -29.46
N ASN A 21 24.90 9.77 -29.39
CA ASN A 21 23.81 10.50 -28.79
C ASN A 21 22.46 10.06 -29.44
N SER A 22 21.38 10.02 -28.65
CA SER A 22 19.97 10.18 -29.09
C SER A 22 19.00 9.01 -29.34
N ASN A 23 19.04 7.86 -28.62
CA ASN A 23 17.95 6.87 -28.78
C ASN A 23 17.21 6.34 -27.53
N TRP A 24 17.64 6.64 -26.30
CA TRP A 24 16.85 6.24 -25.11
C TRP A 24 15.62 7.12 -24.88
N ARG A 25 15.68 8.41 -25.28
CA ARG A 25 14.58 9.38 -25.14
C ARG A 25 13.38 9.12 -26.08
N LYS A 26 13.51 8.26 -27.10
CA LYS A 26 12.42 7.93 -28.05
C LYS A 26 11.58 6.73 -27.62
N LYS A 27 11.99 5.97 -26.60
CA LYS A 27 11.10 4.98 -25.96
C LYS A 27 10.18 5.77 -25.03
N ARG A 28 8.87 5.82 -25.34
CA ARG A 28 7.86 6.36 -24.42
C ARG A 28 8.14 5.77 -23.04
N GLY A 29 8.28 6.64 -22.03
CA GLY A 29 8.76 6.23 -20.72
C GLY A 29 7.93 5.08 -20.19
N SER A 30 8.57 4.04 -19.64
CA SER A 30 7.90 2.90 -19.01
C SER A 30 7.19 3.28 -17.71
N ARG A 31 7.13 4.57 -17.35
CA ARG A 31 6.48 5.10 -16.17
C ARG A 31 5.20 5.80 -16.58
N HIS A 32 4.08 5.31 -16.06
CA HIS A 32 2.74 5.80 -16.32
C HIS A 32 2.14 6.35 -15.01
N GLY A 33 1.45 7.49 -15.09
CA GLY A 33 0.85 8.17 -13.92
C GLY A 33 -0.66 8.06 -13.89
N ASP A 34 -1.31 8.44 -15.00
CA ASP A 34 -2.77 8.56 -15.16
C ASP A 34 -3.28 7.95 -16.48
N ASP A 35 -2.49 7.08 -17.09
CA ASP A 35 -2.79 6.50 -18.40
C ASP A 35 -3.99 5.54 -18.30
N SER A 36 -4.84 5.51 -19.33
CA SER A 36 -5.93 4.54 -19.41
C SER A 36 -5.38 3.11 -19.52
N SER A 37 -6.17 2.12 -19.12
CA SER A 37 -5.80 0.71 -19.26
C SER A 37 -5.43 0.35 -20.71
N GLU A 38 -6.12 0.92 -21.70
CA GLU A 38 -5.79 0.72 -23.11
C GLU A 38 -4.41 1.31 -23.49
N ALA A 39 -4.03 2.45 -22.93
CA ALA A 39 -2.72 3.05 -23.18
C ALA A 39 -1.60 2.20 -22.56
N LEU A 40 -1.81 1.64 -21.36
CA LEU A 40 -0.88 0.68 -20.75
C LEU A 40 -0.70 -0.56 -21.62
N LEU A 41 -1.80 -1.15 -22.14
CA LEU A 41 -1.72 -2.32 -23.02
C LEU A 41 -1.03 -2.00 -24.35
N MET A 42 -1.29 -0.82 -24.92
CA MET A 42 -0.61 -0.37 -26.14
C MET A 42 0.90 -0.17 -25.92
N HIS A 43 1.32 0.25 -24.72
CA HIS A 43 2.73 0.30 -24.37
C HIS A 43 3.32 -1.11 -24.23
N LEU A 44 2.63 -2.00 -23.52
CA LEU A 44 3.08 -3.37 -23.26
C LEU A 44 3.21 -4.23 -24.53
N SER A 45 2.44 -3.94 -25.58
CA SER A 45 2.61 -4.61 -26.88
C SER A 45 3.89 -4.19 -27.61
N GLY A 46 4.48 -3.03 -27.27
CA GLY A 46 5.74 -2.56 -27.83
C GLY A 46 6.96 -2.74 -26.93
N TYR A 47 6.76 -2.76 -25.61
CA TYR A 47 7.82 -2.95 -24.63
C TYR A 47 7.30 -3.69 -23.38
N PRO A 48 7.84 -4.87 -23.02
CA PRO A 48 7.21 -5.79 -22.07
C PRO A 48 7.38 -5.41 -20.60
N ILE A 49 7.79 -4.17 -20.30
CA ILE A 49 8.02 -3.68 -18.94
C ILE A 49 7.33 -2.33 -18.75
N ALA A 50 6.54 -2.22 -17.67
CA ALA A 50 5.89 -0.98 -17.29
C ALA A 50 5.84 -0.79 -15.77
N ALA A 51 5.73 0.48 -15.35
CA ALA A 51 5.55 0.90 -13.98
C ALA A 51 4.42 1.92 -13.94
N VAL A 52 3.34 1.62 -13.21
CA VAL A 52 2.27 2.57 -12.93
C VAL A 52 2.56 3.20 -11.56
N ILE A 53 3.05 4.43 -11.54
CA ILE A 53 3.43 5.13 -10.30
C ILE A 53 2.63 6.42 -10.22
N CYS A 54 1.62 6.42 -9.36
CA CYS A 54 0.69 7.54 -9.20
C CYS A 54 0.79 8.12 -7.78
N ALA A 55 1.05 9.43 -7.70
CA ALA A 55 1.08 10.17 -6.43
C ALA A 55 -0.35 10.51 -5.93
N GLU A 56 -1.35 10.40 -6.79
CA GLU A 56 -2.76 10.68 -6.49
C GLU A 56 -3.66 9.62 -7.13
N ALA A 57 -3.57 8.39 -6.64
CA ALA A 57 -4.27 7.25 -7.22
C ALA A 57 -5.81 7.33 -7.12
N GLY A 58 -6.38 8.40 -6.58
CA GLY A 58 -7.82 8.64 -6.59
C GLY A 58 -8.43 8.64 -7.99
N VAL A 59 -7.68 9.05 -9.02
CA VAL A 59 -8.08 8.94 -10.43
C VAL A 59 -8.20 7.48 -10.90
N ILE A 60 -7.35 6.59 -10.39
CA ILE A 60 -7.35 5.14 -10.71
C ILE A 60 -8.49 4.42 -9.97
N PHE A 61 -8.72 4.80 -8.70
CA PHE A 61 -9.73 4.15 -7.85
C PHE A 61 -11.15 4.69 -8.04
N GLY A 62 -11.33 5.91 -8.56
CA GLY A 62 -12.66 6.50 -8.58
C GLY A 62 -12.73 7.91 -9.10
N SER A 63 -12.15 8.19 -10.27
CA SER A 63 -12.62 9.36 -11.01
C SER A 63 -14.15 9.26 -11.13
N HIS A 64 -14.88 10.33 -10.78
CA HIS A 64 -16.35 10.34 -10.68
C HIS A 64 -17.07 9.99 -12.01
N ALA A 65 -16.31 9.75 -13.08
CA ALA A 65 -16.76 9.46 -14.43
C ALA A 65 -16.64 7.98 -14.85
N MET A 66 -16.00 7.10 -14.07
CA MET A 66 -15.83 5.69 -14.45
C MET A 66 -17.03 4.81 -14.07
N LYS A 67 -17.49 3.98 -15.03
CA LYS A 67 -18.57 3.03 -14.80
C LYS A 67 -18.08 1.83 -13.97
N PRO A 68 -18.89 1.23 -13.07
CA PRO A 68 -18.50 0.08 -12.26
C PRO A 68 -17.92 -1.09 -13.06
N GLU A 69 -18.47 -1.36 -14.26
CA GLU A 69 -18.01 -2.45 -15.13
C GLU A 69 -16.59 -2.19 -15.66
N GLN A 70 -16.23 -0.93 -15.90
CA GLN A 70 -14.89 -0.53 -16.34
C GLN A 70 -13.88 -0.68 -15.21
N VAL A 71 -14.26 -0.27 -14.00
CA VAL A 71 -13.44 -0.45 -12.79
C VAL A 71 -13.13 -1.93 -12.56
N GLN A 72 -14.15 -2.79 -12.63
CA GLN A 72 -14.01 -4.24 -12.52
C GLN A 72 -13.04 -4.82 -13.58
N ARG A 73 -13.23 -4.44 -14.85
CA ARG A 73 -12.37 -4.92 -15.95
C ARG A 73 -10.91 -4.51 -15.73
N ASN A 74 -10.68 -3.25 -15.34
CA ASN A 74 -9.33 -2.72 -15.13
C ASN A 74 -8.63 -3.43 -13.96
N MET A 75 -9.36 -3.73 -12.87
CA MET A 75 -8.84 -4.52 -11.75
C MET A 75 -8.50 -5.95 -12.14
N GLY A 76 -9.37 -6.59 -12.92
CA GLY A 76 -9.10 -7.93 -13.46
C GLY A 76 -7.85 -7.96 -14.32
N GLN A 77 -7.66 -6.96 -15.20
CA GLN A 77 -6.45 -6.83 -16.02
C GLN A 77 -5.19 -6.62 -15.16
N ALA A 78 -5.25 -5.77 -14.14
CA ALA A 78 -4.13 -5.56 -13.23
C ALA A 78 -3.75 -6.83 -12.45
N ASN A 79 -4.73 -7.64 -12.06
CA ASN A 79 -4.49 -8.94 -11.44
C ASN A 79 -3.75 -9.88 -12.39
N THR A 80 -4.19 -10.00 -13.65
CA THR A 80 -3.51 -10.81 -14.66
C THR A 80 -2.07 -10.35 -14.88
N LEU A 81 -1.83 -9.03 -14.92
CA LEU A 81 -0.49 -8.46 -15.05
C LEU A 81 0.40 -8.76 -13.84
N TRP A 82 -0.15 -8.72 -12.63
CA TRP A 82 0.58 -9.08 -11.41
C TRP A 82 0.91 -10.58 -11.36
N ASP A 83 0.01 -11.43 -11.83
CA ASP A 83 0.21 -12.89 -11.95
C ASP A 83 1.22 -13.21 -13.09
N GLY A 84 1.51 -12.25 -13.97
CA GLY A 84 2.35 -12.44 -15.15
C GLY A 84 1.67 -13.21 -16.29
N GLY A 85 0.35 -13.33 -16.23
CA GLY A 85 -0.47 -14.04 -17.23
C GLY A 85 -0.63 -13.25 -18.54
N PRO A 86 -1.04 -13.94 -19.63
CA PRO A 86 -1.25 -13.30 -20.91
C PRO A 86 -2.56 -12.49 -20.93
N ILE A 87 -2.57 -11.40 -21.69
CA ILE A 87 -3.77 -10.62 -22.01
C ILE A 87 -4.07 -10.78 -23.50
N LEU A 88 -5.24 -11.36 -23.78
CA LEU A 88 -5.77 -11.54 -25.12
C LEU A 88 -6.88 -10.49 -25.36
N GLU A 89 -6.61 -9.48 -26.19
CA GLU A 89 -7.65 -8.58 -26.69
C GLU A 89 -7.95 -8.88 -28.16
N GLY A 90 -9.11 -9.48 -28.43
CA GLY A 90 -9.68 -9.56 -29.77
C GLY A 90 -10.64 -8.39 -30.01
N ARG A 91 -10.39 -7.59 -31.05
CA ARG A 91 -11.36 -6.57 -31.52
C ARG A 91 -11.72 -6.82 -32.98
N ILE A 92 -13.03 -6.86 -33.27
CA ILE A 92 -13.53 -6.95 -34.64
C ILE A 92 -12.97 -5.78 -35.46
N GLY A 93 -12.21 -6.09 -36.53
CA GLY A 93 -11.61 -5.12 -37.44
C GLY A 93 -10.22 -4.59 -37.07
N ARG A 94 -9.68 -4.88 -35.87
CA ARG A 94 -8.33 -4.43 -35.44
C ARG A 94 -7.31 -5.58 -35.25
N GLY A 95 -7.74 -6.83 -35.41
CA GLY A 95 -6.91 -8.00 -35.16
C GLY A 95 -6.87 -8.41 -33.68
N GLU A 96 -6.17 -9.50 -33.39
CA GLU A 96 -5.91 -9.99 -32.04
C GLU A 96 -4.58 -9.41 -31.53
N THR A 97 -4.60 -8.85 -30.32
CA THR A 97 -3.38 -8.45 -29.61
C THR A 97 -3.14 -9.47 -28.50
N ASN A 98 -2.03 -10.20 -28.58
CA ASN A 98 -1.55 -11.09 -27.52
C ASN A 98 -0.39 -10.40 -26.78
N ILE A 99 -0.60 -10.09 -25.51
CA ILE A 99 0.42 -9.51 -24.63
C ILE A 99 0.81 -10.60 -23.64
N GLU A 100 2.04 -11.11 -23.73
CA GLU A 100 2.54 -12.19 -22.90
C GLU A 100 3.95 -11.91 -22.40
N SER A 101 4.35 -12.57 -21.31
CA SER A 101 5.67 -12.42 -20.69
C SER A 101 6.03 -10.97 -20.38
N VAL A 102 5.10 -10.24 -19.75
CA VAL A 102 5.31 -8.84 -19.33
C VAL A 102 5.59 -8.72 -17.84
N ARG A 103 6.18 -7.59 -17.42
CA ARG A 103 6.38 -7.24 -16.02
C ARG A 103 5.85 -5.85 -15.73
N VAL A 104 4.87 -5.77 -14.84
CA VAL A 104 4.24 -4.52 -14.43
C VAL A 104 4.40 -4.35 -12.93
N THR A 105 4.87 -3.17 -12.51
CA THR A 105 4.83 -2.76 -11.11
C THR A 105 3.80 -1.64 -10.92
N MET A 106 3.10 -1.64 -9.79
CA MET A 106 2.16 -0.58 -9.42
C MET A 106 2.55 0.01 -8.07
N GLY A 107 2.73 1.34 -8.03
CA GLY A 107 2.98 2.12 -6.83
C GLY A 107 1.94 3.23 -6.73
N LEU A 108 1.00 3.07 -5.80
CA LEU A 108 -0.17 3.93 -5.70
C LEU A 108 -0.18 4.66 -4.35
N MET A 109 -0.15 5.98 -4.39
CA MET A 109 -0.34 6.83 -3.22
C MET A 109 -1.77 7.37 -3.26
N VAL A 110 -2.53 7.16 -2.20
CA VAL A 110 -3.94 7.54 -2.13
C VAL A 110 -4.26 8.20 -0.80
N GLN A 111 -5.11 9.21 -0.83
CA GLN A 111 -5.62 9.82 0.40
C GLN A 111 -6.52 8.81 1.14
N PRO A 112 -6.44 8.70 2.48
CA PRO A 112 -7.26 7.76 3.24
C PRO A 112 -8.76 7.87 2.96
N THR A 113 -9.27 9.09 2.83
CA THR A 113 -10.69 9.37 2.53
C THR A 113 -11.12 8.84 1.16
N VAL A 114 -10.26 8.97 0.15
CA VAL A 114 -10.53 8.45 -1.20
C VAL A 114 -10.56 6.93 -1.18
N MET A 115 -9.62 6.30 -0.47
CA MET A 115 -9.60 4.84 -0.32
C MET A 115 -10.82 4.32 0.45
N GLN A 116 -11.22 4.98 1.54
CA GLN A 116 -12.42 4.63 2.29
C GLN A 116 -13.68 4.73 1.42
N ASN A 117 -13.82 5.83 0.66
CA ASN A 117 -14.93 6.00 -0.27
C ASN A 117 -14.94 4.94 -1.38
N PHE A 118 -13.76 4.53 -1.85
CA PHE A 118 -13.64 3.48 -2.85
C PHE A 118 -14.10 2.13 -2.29
N LEU A 119 -13.69 1.79 -1.07
CA LEU A 119 -14.11 0.57 -0.38
C LEU A 119 -15.62 0.54 -0.11
N SER A 120 -16.19 1.64 0.40
CA SER A 120 -17.62 1.71 0.75
C SER A 120 -18.54 1.72 -0.48
N LYS A 121 -18.13 2.34 -1.59
CA LYS A 121 -18.93 2.36 -2.83
C LYS A 121 -18.87 1.05 -3.61
N ASN A 122 -17.79 0.29 -3.46
CA ASN A 122 -17.57 -0.96 -4.19
C ASN A 122 -17.60 -2.15 -3.23
N ASP A 123 -18.42 -2.06 -2.18
CA ASP A 123 -18.43 -3.01 -1.09
C ASP A 123 -18.65 -4.44 -1.65
N GLY A 124 -17.70 -5.33 -1.38
CA GLY A 124 -17.62 -6.68 -1.93
C GLY A 124 -16.94 -6.85 -3.29
N LEU A 125 -16.87 -5.82 -4.15
CA LEU A 125 -16.34 -5.97 -5.52
C LEU A 125 -14.80 -5.94 -5.58
N ALA A 126 -14.17 -4.94 -4.97
CA ALA A 126 -12.70 -4.83 -4.95
C ALA A 126 -12.03 -5.93 -4.09
N ARG A 127 -12.65 -6.26 -2.94
CA ARG A 127 -12.27 -7.39 -2.10
C ARG A 127 -12.59 -8.73 -2.79
N GLY A 128 -13.76 -8.86 -3.41
CA GLY A 128 -14.21 -10.09 -4.07
C GLY A 128 -13.45 -10.44 -5.36
N ILE A 129 -12.92 -9.45 -6.08
CA ILE A 129 -12.04 -9.67 -7.25
C ILE A 129 -10.60 -9.96 -6.81
N GLY A 130 -10.26 -9.78 -5.52
CA GLY A 130 -8.92 -10.00 -5.00
C GLY A 130 -7.89 -9.02 -5.55
N PHE A 131 -8.33 -7.81 -5.94
CA PHE A 131 -7.41 -6.77 -6.42
C PHE A 131 -6.49 -6.28 -5.31
N LEU A 132 -7.09 -5.89 -4.17
CA LEU A 132 -6.38 -5.38 -3.01
C LEU A 132 -5.42 -6.43 -2.42
N ALA A 133 -5.78 -7.71 -2.49
CA ALA A 133 -4.98 -8.84 -2.02
C ALA A 133 -3.56 -8.92 -2.63
N ARG A 134 -3.32 -8.28 -3.78
CA ARG A 134 -2.02 -8.29 -4.49
C ARG A 134 -1.13 -7.10 -4.16
N PHE A 135 -1.61 -6.14 -3.35
CA PHE A 135 -0.86 -4.95 -2.95
C PHE A 135 -0.23 -5.11 -1.57
N LEU A 136 0.88 -4.41 -1.37
CA LEU A 136 1.54 -4.25 -0.08
C LEU A 136 1.06 -2.93 0.56
N PHE A 137 0.24 -3.04 1.61
CA PHE A 137 -0.38 -1.88 2.26
C PHE A 137 0.53 -1.21 3.29
N SER A 138 0.57 0.12 3.27
CA SER A 138 1.26 0.91 4.29
C SER A 138 0.48 2.18 4.55
N GLN A 139 0.19 2.46 5.82
CA GLN A 139 -0.52 3.66 6.24
C GLN A 139 0.28 4.38 7.33
N PRO A 140 1.46 4.93 7.02
CA PRO A 140 2.36 5.48 8.02
C PRO A 140 1.65 6.52 8.91
N MET A 141 1.98 6.54 10.20
CA MET A 141 1.43 7.51 11.13
C MET A 141 1.75 8.94 10.66
N THR A 142 0.77 9.84 10.80
CA THR A 142 0.99 11.24 10.46
C THR A 142 2.02 11.86 11.41
N THR A 143 3.03 12.50 10.82
CA THR A 143 4.02 13.33 11.55
C THR A 143 3.61 14.80 11.58
N GLN A 144 2.44 15.16 11.03
CA GLN A 144 1.93 16.52 11.06
C GLN A 144 1.77 16.98 12.52
N GLY A 145 2.28 18.19 12.82
CA GLY A 145 2.34 18.70 14.19
C GLY A 145 3.55 18.23 15.01
N MET A 146 4.28 17.20 14.56
CA MET A 146 5.45 16.63 15.27
C MET A 146 6.75 16.68 14.45
N ARG A 147 6.77 17.43 13.34
CA ARG A 147 7.90 17.54 12.40
C ARG A 147 8.60 18.91 12.49
N PRO A 148 9.35 19.22 13.56
CA PRO A 148 10.17 20.43 13.58
C PRO A 148 11.19 20.36 12.44
N TYR A 149 11.52 21.51 11.86
CA TYR A 149 12.60 21.58 10.87
C TYR A 149 13.91 21.08 11.51
N ARG A 150 14.63 20.24 10.78
CA ARG A 150 15.96 19.74 11.12
C ARG A 150 16.82 19.81 9.87
N ASP A 151 18.08 20.19 10.02
CA ASP A 151 19.02 20.12 8.92
C ASP A 151 19.22 18.66 8.48
N PRO A 152 19.41 18.42 7.18
CA PRO A 152 19.58 17.07 6.66
C PRO A 152 20.83 16.42 7.27
N GLU A 153 20.65 15.26 7.90
CA GLU A 153 21.76 14.47 8.40
C GLU A 153 22.53 13.85 7.23
N PRO A 154 23.86 13.68 7.36
CA PRO A 154 24.63 12.91 6.40
C PRO A 154 24.01 11.51 6.25
N MET A 155 23.85 11.05 5.02
CA MET A 155 23.39 9.69 4.70
C MET A 155 24.55 8.88 4.08
N PRO A 156 25.43 8.28 4.92
CA PRO A 156 26.46 7.38 4.42
C PRO A 156 25.84 6.26 3.57
N GLY A 157 26.40 6.01 2.39
CA GLY A 157 25.89 4.98 1.47
C GLY A 157 24.79 5.44 0.50
N LEU A 158 24.30 6.69 0.59
CA LEU A 158 23.32 7.22 -0.38
C LEU A 158 23.86 7.21 -1.81
N ALA A 159 25.14 7.53 -1.98
CA ALA A 159 25.81 7.48 -3.28
C ALA A 159 25.83 6.05 -3.85
N ASP A 160 26.22 5.07 -3.03
CA ASP A 160 26.26 3.65 -3.43
C ASP A 160 24.86 3.12 -3.75
N PHE A 161 23.87 3.50 -2.96
CA PHE A 161 22.47 3.17 -3.20
C PHE A 161 21.98 3.74 -4.55
N HIS A 162 22.22 5.03 -4.81
CA HIS A 162 21.87 5.66 -6.09
C HIS A 162 22.60 5.04 -7.27
N GLN A 163 23.88 4.69 -7.11
CA GLN A 163 24.66 3.99 -8.13
C GLN A 163 24.04 2.62 -8.42
N ARG A 164 23.61 1.89 -7.38
CA ARG A 164 22.97 0.59 -7.54
C ARG A 164 21.64 0.69 -8.27
N VAL A 165 20.79 1.65 -7.90
CA VAL A 165 19.52 1.92 -8.59
C VAL A 165 19.77 2.28 -10.06
N THR A 166 20.76 3.13 -10.33
CA THR A 166 21.10 3.55 -11.71
C THR A 166 21.53 2.37 -12.56
N LEU A 167 22.38 1.48 -12.02
CA LEU A 167 22.80 0.25 -12.71
C LEU A 167 21.61 -0.64 -13.06
N LEU A 168 20.66 -0.83 -12.13
CA LEU A 168 19.47 -1.66 -12.36
C LEU A 168 18.53 -1.03 -13.41
N LEU A 169 18.35 0.28 -13.40
CA LEU A 169 17.53 0.99 -14.40
C LEU A 169 18.15 1.00 -15.80
N GLN A 170 19.48 0.92 -15.88
CA GLN A 170 20.22 0.84 -17.15
C GLN A 170 20.34 -0.58 -17.70
N ALA A 171 20.03 -1.60 -16.89
CA ALA A 171 20.07 -2.99 -17.33
C ALA A 171 19.06 -3.21 -18.48
N PRO A 172 19.51 -3.65 -19.67
CA PRO A 172 18.61 -3.86 -20.79
C PRO A 172 17.66 -5.03 -20.51
N ALA A 173 16.40 -4.86 -20.90
CA ALA A 173 15.45 -5.98 -20.94
C ALA A 173 15.91 -6.99 -21.99
N ALA A 174 16.16 -8.24 -21.59
CA ALA A 174 16.39 -9.32 -22.52
C ALA A 174 15.05 -9.74 -23.14
N THR A 175 14.95 -9.74 -24.46
CA THR A 175 13.75 -10.19 -25.17
C THR A 175 14.09 -11.24 -26.21
N ASP A 176 13.14 -12.14 -26.48
CA ASP A 176 13.25 -13.08 -27.60
C ASP A 176 12.93 -12.41 -28.95
N GLU A 177 12.94 -13.21 -30.02
CA GLU A 177 12.66 -12.75 -31.39
C GLU A 177 11.25 -12.17 -31.58
N LEU A 178 10.32 -12.51 -30.68
CA LEU A 178 8.95 -12.02 -30.67
C LEU A 178 8.76 -10.81 -29.74
N GLY A 179 9.85 -10.28 -29.15
CA GLY A 179 9.82 -9.13 -28.25
C GLY A 179 9.35 -9.48 -26.83
N ARG A 180 9.24 -10.76 -26.49
CA ARG A 180 8.77 -11.24 -25.17
C ARG A 180 9.90 -11.24 -24.17
N LEU A 181 9.62 -10.86 -22.91
CA LEU A 181 10.67 -10.77 -21.90
C LEU A 181 11.23 -12.15 -21.55
N ILE A 182 12.55 -12.29 -21.69
CA ILE A 182 13.30 -13.45 -21.18
C ILE A 182 13.62 -13.17 -19.71
N SER A 183 12.97 -13.91 -18.81
CA SER A 183 13.18 -13.78 -17.36
C SER A 183 14.22 -14.79 -16.86
N ALA A 184 15.16 -14.32 -16.03
CA ALA A 184 16.01 -15.21 -15.26
C ALA A 184 15.26 -15.68 -14.00
N HIS A 185 15.31 -16.99 -13.72
CA HIS A 185 14.75 -17.56 -12.50
C HIS A 185 15.84 -17.65 -11.43
N ILE A 186 15.64 -16.93 -10.32
CA ILE A 186 16.48 -17.03 -9.13
C ILE A 186 15.85 -18.06 -8.21
N LYS A 187 16.64 -19.03 -7.75
CA LYS A 187 16.15 -20.12 -6.90
C LYS A 187 16.43 -19.83 -5.43
N PHE A 188 15.73 -20.53 -4.55
CA PHE A 188 16.10 -20.60 -3.14
C PHE A 188 17.23 -21.63 -2.98
N ASP A 189 18.12 -21.38 -2.02
CA ASP A 189 18.84 -22.50 -1.41
C ASP A 189 17.91 -23.29 -0.47
N ASP A 190 18.38 -24.44 0.02
CA ASP A 190 17.56 -25.32 0.86
C ASP A 190 17.11 -24.63 2.17
N ASN A 191 17.95 -23.77 2.75
CA ASN A 191 17.65 -23.08 4.01
C ASN A 191 16.63 -21.95 3.81
N ALA A 192 16.70 -21.23 2.68
CA ALA A 192 15.73 -20.23 2.27
C ALA A 192 14.39 -20.87 1.98
N GLN A 193 14.37 -22.03 1.30
CA GLN A 193 13.15 -22.79 1.05
C GLN A 193 12.49 -23.23 2.36
N GLU A 194 13.26 -23.77 3.32
CA GLU A 194 12.74 -24.13 4.64
C GLU A 194 12.13 -22.91 5.36
N THR A 195 12.84 -21.77 5.34
CA THR A 195 12.37 -20.52 5.95
C THR A 195 11.07 -20.03 5.31
N TRP A 196 10.94 -20.14 3.98
CA TRP A 196 9.71 -19.78 3.27
C TRP A 196 8.55 -20.72 3.61
N ILE A 197 8.79 -22.03 3.70
CA ILE A 197 7.76 -23.00 4.09
C ILE A 197 7.27 -22.72 5.51
N GLN A 198 8.17 -22.43 6.44
CA GLN A 198 7.81 -22.05 7.81
C GLN A 198 6.92 -20.81 7.82
N PHE A 199 7.29 -19.78 7.05
CA PHE A 199 6.48 -18.57 6.92
C PHE A 199 5.11 -18.83 6.27
N TYR A 200 5.05 -19.66 5.23
CA TYR A 200 3.79 -20.05 4.58
C TYR A 200 2.83 -20.70 5.58
N ASN A 201 3.31 -21.71 6.31
CA ASN A 201 2.50 -22.43 7.30
C ASN A 201 2.06 -21.51 8.46
N GLU A 202 2.96 -20.64 8.94
CA GLU A 202 2.62 -19.64 9.95
C GLU A 202 1.45 -18.75 9.51
N VAL A 203 1.47 -18.25 8.26
CA VAL A 203 0.39 -17.42 7.73
C VAL A 203 -0.92 -18.21 7.59
N GLU A 204 -0.85 -19.47 7.14
CA GLU A 204 -2.02 -20.37 7.05
C GLU A 204 -2.65 -20.62 8.43
N ASP A 205 -1.84 -20.79 9.48
CA ASP A 205 -2.35 -20.94 10.85
C ASP A 205 -3.10 -19.67 11.31
N TYR A 206 -2.61 -18.48 10.96
CA TYR A 206 -3.26 -17.20 11.28
C TYR A 206 -4.47 -16.87 10.41
N LEU A 207 -4.67 -17.59 9.29
CA LEU A 207 -5.88 -17.50 8.46
C LEU A 207 -7.07 -18.24 9.06
N GLY A 208 -6.82 -19.25 9.90
CA GLY A 208 -7.83 -20.10 10.52
C GLY A 208 -8.62 -19.42 11.64
N GLY A 209 -9.92 -19.72 11.71
CA GLY A 209 -10.81 -19.24 12.78
C GLY A 209 -10.92 -17.72 12.88
N ASP A 210 -11.04 -17.21 14.11
CA ASP A 210 -11.07 -15.77 14.45
C ASP A 210 -9.67 -15.22 14.77
N SER A 211 -8.65 -15.73 14.08
CA SER A 211 -7.26 -15.32 14.27
C SER A 211 -6.95 -13.98 13.59
N ILE A 212 -5.71 -13.50 13.71
CA ILE A 212 -5.33 -12.11 13.38
C ILE A 212 -5.49 -11.77 11.89
N TYR A 213 -5.43 -12.77 10.99
CA TYR A 213 -5.57 -12.56 9.54
C TYR A 213 -6.97 -12.94 9.01
N SER A 214 -7.91 -13.29 9.90
CA SER A 214 -9.28 -13.67 9.52
C SER A 214 -10.02 -12.59 8.73
N GLY A 215 -9.73 -11.30 8.99
CA GLY A 215 -10.29 -10.14 8.27
C GLY A 215 -9.55 -9.74 6.99
N ILE A 216 -8.40 -10.36 6.69
CA ILE A 216 -7.54 -10.04 5.53
C ILE A 216 -7.16 -11.30 4.73
N ARG A 217 -8.10 -12.24 4.59
CA ARG A 217 -7.83 -13.56 3.99
C ARG A 217 -7.24 -13.49 2.59
N GLY A 218 -7.69 -12.51 1.79
CA GLY A 218 -7.18 -12.28 0.45
C GLY A 218 -5.69 -11.95 0.47
N GLU A 219 -5.31 -10.92 1.22
CA GLU A 219 -3.94 -10.44 1.38
C GLU A 219 -3.03 -11.53 1.97
N ALA A 220 -3.48 -12.20 3.04
CA ALA A 220 -2.73 -13.25 3.70
C ALA A 220 -2.50 -14.47 2.77
N SER A 221 -3.49 -14.86 1.95
CA SER A 221 -3.30 -15.95 0.97
C SER A 221 -2.24 -15.66 -0.11
N LYS A 222 -1.85 -14.40 -0.28
CA LYS A 222 -0.79 -13.95 -1.21
C LYS A 222 0.52 -13.60 -0.50
N ALA A 223 0.59 -13.72 0.82
CA ALA A 223 1.74 -13.30 1.60
C ALA A 223 3.01 -14.06 1.22
N ALA A 224 2.95 -15.38 1.10
CA ALA A 224 4.13 -16.20 0.79
C ALA A 224 4.68 -15.90 -0.61
N GLU A 225 3.81 -15.70 -1.60
CA GLU A 225 4.22 -15.29 -2.94
C GLU A 225 4.88 -13.90 -2.93
N ASN A 226 4.30 -12.95 -2.19
CA ASN A 226 4.89 -11.63 -2.01
C ASN A 226 6.22 -11.67 -1.26
N ALA A 227 6.37 -12.51 -0.23
CA ALA A 227 7.63 -12.69 0.48
C ALA A 227 8.73 -13.19 -0.45
N ALA A 228 8.43 -14.14 -1.34
CA ALA A 228 9.36 -14.60 -2.37
C ALA A 228 9.76 -13.48 -3.35
N ARG A 229 8.80 -12.65 -3.78
CA ARG A 229 9.05 -11.49 -4.66
C ARG A 229 9.93 -10.44 -3.95
N ILE A 230 9.66 -10.15 -2.68
CA ILE A 230 10.47 -9.25 -1.85
C ILE A 230 11.90 -9.81 -1.72
N ALA A 231 12.06 -11.09 -1.40
CA ALA A 231 13.36 -11.74 -1.27
C ALA A 231 14.16 -11.64 -2.58
N CYS A 232 13.51 -11.88 -3.73
CA CYS A 232 14.12 -11.70 -5.04
C CYS A 232 14.58 -10.25 -5.27
N CYS A 233 13.76 -9.25 -4.93
CA CYS A 233 14.14 -7.84 -5.04
C CYS A 233 15.34 -7.49 -4.14
N LEU A 234 15.32 -7.92 -2.88
CA LEU A 234 16.42 -7.71 -1.93
C LEU A 234 17.71 -8.38 -2.45
N HIS A 235 17.61 -9.64 -2.85
CA HIS A 235 18.71 -10.44 -3.39
C HIS A 235 19.33 -9.81 -4.63
N VAL A 236 18.49 -9.47 -5.62
CA VAL A 236 18.98 -8.79 -6.83
C VAL A 236 19.61 -7.46 -6.46
N PHE A 237 19.09 -6.71 -5.51
CA PHE A 237 19.67 -5.43 -5.13
C PHE A 237 21.03 -5.58 -4.45
N THR A 238 21.22 -6.55 -3.56
CA THR A 238 22.43 -6.67 -2.72
C THR A 238 23.48 -7.64 -3.28
N MET A 239 23.07 -8.63 -4.06
CA MET A 239 23.89 -9.79 -4.46
C MET A 239 23.84 -10.06 -5.98
N PRO A 240 24.30 -9.12 -6.84
CA PRO A 240 24.12 -9.17 -8.31
C PRO A 240 24.59 -10.45 -9.02
N ASN A 241 25.56 -11.15 -8.45
CA ASN A 241 26.22 -12.30 -9.10
C ASN A 241 25.84 -13.64 -8.47
N HIS A 242 24.94 -13.65 -7.48
CA HIS A 242 24.47 -14.88 -6.84
C HIS A 242 23.13 -15.29 -7.45
N MET A 243 22.98 -16.59 -7.74
CA MET A 243 21.75 -17.14 -8.34
C MET A 243 20.84 -17.86 -7.33
N LEU A 244 21.26 -17.91 -6.06
CA LEU A 244 20.54 -18.52 -4.96
C LEU A 244 20.26 -17.48 -3.89
N ILE A 245 18.98 -17.34 -3.53
CA ILE A 245 18.53 -16.58 -2.36
C ILE A 245 18.87 -17.41 -1.13
N ASP A 246 19.60 -16.79 -0.19
CA ASP A 246 20.01 -17.42 1.05
C ASP A 246 18.97 -17.28 2.16
N ARG A 247 19.19 -18.03 3.24
CA ARG A 247 18.34 -18.00 4.44
C ARG A 247 18.08 -16.59 4.96
N ARG A 248 19.14 -15.76 5.01
CA ARG A 248 19.07 -14.43 5.61
C ARG A 248 18.17 -13.51 4.80
N THR A 249 18.36 -13.47 3.49
CA THR A 249 17.56 -12.66 2.58
C THR A 249 16.09 -13.07 2.63
N MET A 250 15.83 -14.38 2.74
CA MET A 250 14.47 -14.88 2.88
C MET A 250 13.84 -14.50 4.22
N ALA A 251 14.59 -14.62 5.32
CA ALA A 251 14.12 -14.23 6.64
C ALA A 251 13.79 -12.73 6.72
N ASP A 252 14.63 -11.86 6.13
CA ASP A 252 14.41 -10.42 6.05
C ASP A 252 13.15 -10.09 5.23
N ALA A 253 12.94 -10.80 4.12
CA ALA A 253 11.74 -10.66 3.30
C ALA A 253 10.46 -11.09 4.03
N CYS A 254 10.50 -12.21 4.76
CA CYS A 254 9.40 -12.66 5.60
C CYS A 254 9.10 -11.66 6.72
N ALA A 255 10.12 -11.10 7.37
CA ALA A 255 9.93 -10.06 8.39
C ALA A 255 9.22 -8.81 7.83
N LEU A 256 9.64 -8.36 6.64
CA LEU A 256 9.00 -7.24 5.96
C LEU A 256 7.56 -7.57 5.54
N MET A 257 7.31 -8.79 5.05
CA MET A 257 5.96 -9.23 4.69
C MET A 257 5.03 -9.30 5.91
N ARG A 258 5.51 -9.78 7.06
CA ARG A 258 4.73 -9.73 8.33
C ARG A 258 4.35 -8.30 8.70
N TRP A 259 5.26 -7.34 8.51
CA TRP A 259 4.95 -5.93 8.73
C TRP A 259 3.83 -5.44 7.80
N TYR A 260 3.88 -5.78 6.52
CA TYR A 260 2.81 -5.45 5.55
C TYR A 260 1.48 -6.12 5.89
N LEU A 261 1.47 -7.36 6.41
CA LEU A 261 0.25 -8.00 6.87
C LEU A 261 -0.35 -7.28 8.08
N ASN A 262 0.47 -6.87 9.03
CA ASN A 262 0.00 -6.10 10.19
C ASN A 262 -0.58 -4.74 9.78
N GLU A 263 0.03 -4.10 8.78
CA GLU A 263 -0.53 -2.88 8.17
C GLU A 263 -1.87 -3.13 7.47
N ALA A 264 -2.00 -4.26 6.76
CA ALA A 264 -3.26 -4.65 6.15
C ALA A 264 -4.35 -4.93 7.20
N VAL A 265 -4.02 -5.58 8.33
CA VAL A 265 -4.95 -5.77 9.46
C VAL A 265 -5.40 -4.43 10.02
N ARG A 266 -4.46 -3.52 10.31
CA ARG A 266 -4.76 -2.18 10.83
C ARG A 266 -5.64 -1.38 9.88
N PHE A 267 -5.36 -1.49 8.58
CA PHE A 267 -6.14 -0.87 7.53
C PHE A 267 -7.55 -1.48 7.43
N GLY A 268 -7.66 -2.81 7.49
CA GLY A 268 -8.92 -3.56 7.45
C GLY A 268 -9.83 -3.22 8.64
N GLN A 269 -9.28 -3.20 9.85
CA GLN A 269 -9.99 -2.77 11.07
C GLN A 269 -10.49 -1.33 10.94
N SER A 270 -9.65 -0.42 10.43
CA SER A 270 -10.06 0.98 10.21
C SER A 270 -11.15 1.15 9.16
N ALA A 271 -11.31 0.20 8.24
CA ALA A 271 -12.35 0.19 7.21
C ALA A 271 -13.65 -0.48 7.67
N GLU A 272 -13.60 -1.36 8.67
CA GLU A 272 -14.78 -2.00 9.30
C GLU A 272 -15.46 -1.12 10.35
N VAL A 273 -14.77 -0.08 10.86
CA VAL A 273 -15.39 0.94 11.71
C VAL A 273 -16.47 1.65 10.88
N THR A 274 -17.73 1.39 11.23
CA THR A 274 -18.88 2.00 10.55
C THR A 274 -18.86 3.52 10.72
N GLU A 275 -19.52 4.26 9.82
CA GLU A 275 -19.58 5.72 9.95
C GLU A 275 -20.16 6.15 11.32
N GLU A 276 -21.11 5.38 11.85
CA GLU A 276 -21.70 5.58 13.16
C GLU A 276 -20.66 5.47 14.28
N LEU A 277 -19.85 4.41 14.26
CA LEU A 277 -18.80 4.18 15.26
C LEU A 277 -17.70 5.25 15.18
N ARG A 278 -17.28 5.64 13.96
CA ARG A 278 -16.32 6.73 13.75
C ARG A 278 -16.86 8.08 14.26
N ASN A 279 -18.14 8.35 14.04
CA ASN A 279 -18.79 9.57 14.52
C ASN A 279 -18.86 9.59 16.06
N ALA A 280 -19.15 8.45 16.68
CA ALA A 280 -19.13 8.29 18.13
C ALA A 280 -17.73 8.50 18.73
N GLU A 281 -16.68 7.89 18.18
CA GLU A 281 -15.28 8.09 18.64
C GLU A 281 -14.83 9.56 18.50
N LEU A 282 -15.18 10.20 17.38
CA LEU A 282 -14.87 11.63 17.15
C LEU A 282 -15.58 12.52 18.18
N LEU A 283 -16.83 12.21 18.51
CA LEU A 283 -17.56 12.93 19.55
C LEU A 283 -16.96 12.70 20.94
N GLU A 284 -16.62 11.45 21.26
CA GLU A 284 -16.04 11.09 22.56
C GLU A 284 -14.69 11.77 22.80
N SER A 285 -13.77 11.69 21.83
CA SER A 285 -12.46 12.35 21.94
C SER A 285 -12.61 13.86 22.15
N TRP A 286 -13.57 14.50 21.48
CA TRP A 286 -13.90 15.91 21.70
C TRP A 286 -14.47 16.19 23.08
N LEU A 287 -15.38 15.34 23.59
CA LEU A 287 -15.96 15.47 24.93
C LEU A 287 -14.88 15.39 26.01
N VAL A 288 -13.98 14.41 25.90
CA VAL A 288 -12.86 14.23 26.83
C VAL A 288 -11.92 15.43 26.78
N GLN A 289 -11.57 15.91 25.58
CA GLN A 289 -10.71 17.09 25.45
C GLN A 289 -11.36 18.32 26.09
N LYS A 290 -12.66 18.53 25.85
CA LYS A 290 -13.41 19.65 26.42
C LYS A 290 -13.48 19.58 27.94
N TRP A 291 -13.63 18.38 28.48
CA TRP A 291 -13.61 18.11 29.92
C TRP A 291 -12.24 18.44 30.53
N LYS A 292 -11.15 18.00 29.88
CA LYS A 292 -9.77 18.31 30.30
C LYS A 292 -9.47 19.82 30.26
N ASP A 293 -9.94 20.52 29.23
CA ASP A 293 -9.74 21.97 29.10
C ASP A 293 -10.44 22.74 30.22
N ALA A 294 -11.67 22.36 30.59
CA ALA A 294 -12.41 22.95 31.70
C ALA A 294 -11.66 22.77 33.04
N LEU A 295 -11.13 21.57 33.29
CA LEU A 295 -10.33 21.32 34.49
C LEU A 295 -9.04 22.15 34.52
N ARG A 296 -8.34 22.30 33.38
CA ARG A 296 -7.14 23.14 33.29
C ARG A 296 -7.45 24.62 33.57
N ALA A 297 -8.65 25.07 33.25
CA ALA A 297 -9.14 26.41 33.54
C ALA A 297 -9.63 26.59 34.99
N GLY A 298 -9.66 25.52 35.81
CA GLY A 298 -10.21 25.54 37.17
C GLY A 298 -11.74 25.57 37.22
N GLU A 299 -12.41 25.23 36.11
CA GLU A 299 -13.86 25.22 35.99
C GLU A 299 -14.44 23.82 36.22
N THR A 300 -15.68 23.75 36.71
CA THR A 300 -16.44 22.49 36.74
C THR A 300 -16.85 22.12 35.32
N PRO A 301 -16.45 20.94 34.78
CA PRO A 301 -16.78 20.57 33.42
C PRO A 301 -18.28 20.39 33.24
N GLN A 302 -18.92 21.33 32.56
CA GLN A 302 -20.34 21.27 32.22
C GLN A 302 -20.53 21.28 30.71
N ILE A 303 -20.91 20.15 30.14
CA ILE A 303 -21.09 19.98 28.69
C ILE A 303 -22.56 19.69 28.40
N THR A 304 -23.22 20.57 27.66
CA THR A 304 -24.61 20.37 27.23
C THR A 304 -24.69 19.88 25.79
N VAL A 305 -25.80 19.23 25.42
CA VAL A 305 -26.07 18.84 24.02
C VAL A 305 -26.05 20.08 23.10
N ASN A 306 -26.50 21.24 23.59
CA ASN A 306 -26.43 22.48 22.82
C ASN A 306 -24.98 22.95 22.61
N THR A 307 -24.13 22.82 23.63
CA THR A 307 -22.68 23.07 23.50
C THR A 307 -22.06 22.19 22.43
N ILE A 308 -22.43 20.90 22.38
CA ILE A 308 -21.94 19.96 21.35
C ILE A 308 -22.43 20.39 19.95
N ARG A 309 -23.70 20.76 19.80
CA ARG A 309 -24.24 21.25 18.52
C ARG A 309 -23.56 22.53 18.04
N GLN A 310 -23.21 23.42 18.97
CA GLN A 310 -22.58 24.70 18.62
C GLN A 310 -21.06 24.61 18.43
N LYS A 311 -20.35 23.82 19.23
CA LYS A 311 -18.89 23.82 19.33
C LYS A 311 -18.23 22.45 19.13
N GLY A 312 -19.03 21.40 18.93
CA GLY A 312 -18.58 20.04 18.69
C GLY A 312 -17.80 19.87 17.37
N PRO A 313 -17.33 18.64 17.08
CA PRO A 313 -16.53 18.35 15.91
C PRO A 313 -17.17 18.84 14.61
N ASN A 314 -16.41 19.56 13.77
CA ASN A 314 -16.92 20.16 12.52
C ASN A 314 -17.62 19.13 11.62
N ALA A 315 -17.07 17.92 11.53
CA ALA A 315 -17.61 16.84 10.72
C ALA A 315 -19.04 16.43 11.13
N LEU A 316 -19.38 16.53 12.42
CA LEU A 316 -20.68 16.14 12.96
C LEU A 316 -21.71 17.28 12.92
N ARG A 317 -21.26 18.54 12.86
CA ARG A 317 -22.15 19.72 12.82
C ARG A 317 -22.81 19.95 11.45
N GLY A 318 -22.26 19.36 10.38
CA GLY A 318 -22.70 19.61 9.00
C GLY A 318 -23.97 18.88 8.56
N LYS A 319 -24.31 17.73 9.17
CA LYS A 319 -25.51 16.94 8.85
C LYS A 319 -26.40 16.83 10.09
N LYS A 320 -27.72 17.02 9.90
CA LYS A 320 -28.72 16.87 10.95
C LYS A 320 -28.82 15.39 11.36
N GLY A 321 -28.81 15.10 12.66
CA GLY A 321 -28.94 13.74 13.20
C GLY A 321 -27.63 13.14 13.73
N LEU A 322 -26.49 13.37 13.08
CA LEU A 322 -25.23 12.69 13.42
C LEU A 322 -24.76 12.85 14.87
N ILE A 323 -24.98 14.03 15.46
CA ILE A 323 -24.64 14.27 16.87
C ILE A 323 -25.57 13.48 17.80
N ASP A 324 -26.85 13.38 17.43
CA ASP A 324 -27.84 12.66 18.23
C ASP A 324 -27.58 11.14 18.11
N ASP A 325 -27.31 10.62 16.91
CA ASP A 325 -26.96 9.22 16.65
C ASP A 325 -25.66 8.82 17.38
N ALA A 326 -24.64 9.68 17.35
CA ALA A 326 -23.39 9.45 18.07
C ALA A 326 -23.56 9.47 19.60
N LEU A 327 -24.43 10.35 20.13
CA LEU A 327 -24.75 10.37 21.56
C LEU A 327 -25.55 9.14 22.00
N GLU A 328 -26.45 8.66 21.15
CA GLU A 328 -27.21 7.43 21.36
C GLU A 328 -26.27 6.22 21.40
N LEU A 329 -25.42 6.06 20.39
CA LEU A 329 -24.45 4.96 20.34
C LEU A 329 -23.49 4.97 21.55
N LEU A 330 -22.93 6.14 21.90
CA LEU A 330 -22.09 6.26 23.12
C LEU A 330 -22.89 5.98 24.41
N GLY A 331 -24.18 6.29 24.40
CA GLY A 331 -25.10 6.00 25.50
C GLY A 331 -25.37 4.51 25.67
N ASP A 332 -25.65 3.82 24.57
CA ASP A 332 -25.90 2.37 24.51
C ASP A 332 -24.68 1.57 24.97
N HIS A 333 -23.48 2.04 24.64
CA HIS A 333 -22.22 1.46 25.12
C HIS A 333 -21.81 1.93 26.53
N GLY A 334 -22.64 2.72 27.21
CA GLY A 334 -22.39 3.17 28.58
C GLY A 334 -21.21 4.12 28.74
N ARG A 335 -20.73 4.72 27.63
CA ARG A 335 -19.58 5.63 27.60
C ARG A 335 -19.97 7.05 27.98
N VAL A 336 -21.20 7.47 27.66
CA VAL A 336 -21.78 8.74 28.11
C VAL A 336 -23.18 8.55 28.68
N ARG A 337 -23.66 9.51 29.47
CA ARG A 337 -25.05 9.61 29.90
C ARG A 337 -25.60 10.99 29.62
N VAL A 338 -26.77 11.05 28.99
CA VAL A 338 -27.46 12.30 28.68
C VAL A 338 -28.64 12.47 29.64
N LEU A 339 -28.58 13.48 30.51
CA LEU A 339 -29.60 13.74 31.52
C LEU A 339 -30.26 15.13 31.32
N PRO A 340 -31.56 15.28 31.59
CA PRO A 340 -32.21 16.58 31.57
C PRO A 340 -31.70 17.47 32.71
N MET A 341 -31.43 18.74 32.41
CA MET A 341 -31.08 19.72 33.45
C MET A 341 -32.35 20.21 34.15
N HIS A 342 -32.28 20.35 35.48
CA HIS A 342 -33.42 20.80 36.27
C HIS A 342 -33.86 22.22 35.85
N GLY A 343 -35.14 22.40 35.55
CA GLY A 343 -35.72 23.71 35.23
C GLY A 343 -35.41 24.27 33.84
N THR A 344 -34.77 23.52 32.94
CA THR A 344 -34.49 23.97 31.56
C THR A 344 -34.83 22.87 30.54
N LYS A 345 -34.97 23.24 29.25
CA LYS A 345 -35.08 22.27 28.15
C LYS A 345 -33.73 21.67 27.74
N SER A 346 -32.64 22.05 28.42
CA SER A 346 -31.29 21.62 28.09
C SER A 346 -31.00 20.23 28.66
N LYS A 347 -30.21 19.46 27.91
CA LYS A 347 -29.68 18.17 28.35
C LYS A 347 -28.18 18.29 28.58
N GLU A 348 -27.72 17.76 29.70
CA GLU A 348 -26.31 17.69 30.09
C GLU A 348 -25.75 16.31 29.76
N VAL A 349 -24.50 16.27 29.32
CA VAL A 349 -23.79 15.05 28.91
C VAL A 349 -22.69 14.76 29.91
N PHE A 350 -22.79 13.61 30.57
CA PHE A 350 -21.82 13.11 31.53
C PHE A 350 -20.95 12.05 30.88
N ILE A 351 -19.63 12.19 30.99
CA ILE A 351 -18.65 11.23 30.48
C ILE A 351 -18.42 10.16 31.56
N ALA A 352 -18.45 8.88 31.20
CA ALA A 352 -18.22 7.81 32.16
C ALA A 352 -16.77 7.87 32.71
N PRO A 353 -16.53 7.60 34.01
CA PRO A 353 -15.20 7.65 34.60
C PRO A 353 -14.17 6.71 33.98
N GLN A 354 -14.61 5.63 33.32
CA GLN A 354 -13.74 4.70 32.58
C GLN A 354 -13.16 5.35 31.32
N VAL A 355 -13.97 6.09 30.57
CA VAL A 355 -13.56 6.80 29.35
C VAL A 355 -12.49 7.84 29.67
N ILE A 356 -12.66 8.58 30.77
CA ILE A 356 -11.66 9.57 31.20
C ILE A 356 -10.31 8.91 31.49
N ARG A 357 -10.32 7.71 32.09
CA ARG A 357 -9.10 6.93 32.40
C ARG A 357 -8.44 6.39 31.13
N GLU A 358 -9.20 5.92 30.15
CA GLU A 358 -8.68 5.41 28.86
C GLU A 358 -7.92 6.48 28.06
N TYR A 359 -8.32 7.75 28.21
CA TYR A 359 -7.69 8.89 27.55
C TYR A 359 -6.61 9.59 28.41
N SER A 360 -6.37 9.14 29.65
CA SER A 360 -5.35 9.71 30.56
C SER A 360 -3.99 9.09 30.29
#